data_AF-A0AAU9VHR5-F1
#
_entry.id   AF-A0AAU9VHR5-F1
#
_cell.length_a   1.000
_cell.length_b   1.000
_cell.length_c   1.000
_cell.angle_alpha   90.00
_cell.angle_beta   90.00
_cell.angle_gamma   90.00
#
_symmetry.space_group_name_H-M   'P 1'
#
loop_
_entity.id
_entity.type
_entity.pdbx_description
1 polymer ?
#
loop_
_entity_poly.entity_id
_entity_poly.type
_entity_poly.pdbx_seq_one_letter_code
_entity_poly.pdbx_strand_id
1 'polypeptide(L)'
;MALGDTEPDNTLPGEIAYVDDVGAVCRCWNWRDGQRTMLTDDTTHAFLIIECVDPTRRDDLEKATQHLATYVEQHLGGSVKSTIMDYENASLNLE
;
A
#
# COMPACT_ATOMS: atom_id res chain seq x y z
N MET A 1 9.13 -9.83 -9.63
CA MET A 1 8.49 -11.10 -9.24
C MET A 1 7.62 -10.80 -8.02
N ALA A 2 6.44 -11.42 -7.92
CA ALA A 2 5.62 -11.26 -6.72
C ALA A 2 6.10 -12.21 -5.61
N LEU A 3 5.70 -11.93 -4.38
CA LEU A 3 6.05 -12.76 -3.22
C LEU A 3 5.60 -14.20 -3.42
N GLY A 4 6.52 -15.14 -3.24
CA GLY A 4 6.30 -16.58 -3.44
C GLY A 4 6.49 -17.09 -4.88
N ASP A 5 6.63 -16.21 -5.87
CA ASP A 5 6.89 -16.62 -7.26
C ASP A 5 8.36 -17.05 -7.46
N THR A 6 8.57 -18.01 -8.36
CA THR A 6 9.90 -18.43 -8.82
C THR A 6 10.32 -17.78 -10.13
N GLU A 7 9.40 -17.12 -10.84
CA GLU A 7 9.62 -16.51 -12.15
C GLU A 7 8.87 -15.16 -12.26
N PRO A 8 9.32 -14.23 -13.13
CA PRO A 8 8.61 -12.97 -13.37
C PRO A 8 7.33 -13.17 -14.21
N ASP A 9 6.31 -12.40 -13.88
CA ASP A 9 5.05 -12.30 -14.64
C ASP A 9 4.67 -10.84 -14.89
N ASN A 10 4.12 -10.56 -16.07
CA ASN A 10 3.75 -9.22 -16.52
C ASN A 10 2.30 -8.90 -16.20
N THR A 11 2.04 -7.62 -15.91
CA THR A 11 0.67 -7.07 -15.75
C THR A 11 -0.21 -7.42 -16.95
N LEU A 12 -1.45 -7.83 -16.69
CA LEU A 12 -2.42 -8.07 -17.76
C LEU A 12 -2.96 -6.75 -18.33
N PRO A 13 -3.41 -6.71 -19.59
CA PRO A 13 -4.09 -5.53 -20.14
C PRO A 13 -5.30 -5.13 -19.28
N GLY A 14 -5.35 -3.85 -18.87
CA GLY A 14 -6.44 -3.30 -18.05
C GLY A 14 -6.31 -3.56 -16.54
N GLU A 15 -5.24 -4.22 -16.11
CA GLU A 15 -4.98 -4.48 -14.70
C GLU A 15 -4.40 -3.25 -13.99
N ILE A 16 -4.79 -3.07 -12.72
CA ILE A 16 -4.24 -2.02 -11.85
C ILE A 16 -2.90 -2.50 -11.28
N ALA A 17 -1.88 -1.64 -11.41
CA ALA A 17 -0.56 -1.84 -10.85
C ALA A 17 -0.07 -0.56 -10.17
N TYR A 18 0.60 -0.75 -9.04
CA TYR A 18 1.35 0.28 -8.34
C TYR A 18 2.79 0.22 -8.82
N VAL A 19 3.33 1.34 -9.27
CA VAL A 19 4.65 1.42 -9.88
C VAL A 19 5.47 2.53 -9.26
N ASP A 20 6.77 2.29 -9.12
CA ASP A 20 7.77 3.31 -8.85
C ASP A 20 8.69 3.47 -10.08
N ASP A 21 9.72 4.32 -9.96
CA ASP A 21 10.67 4.58 -11.05
C ASP A 21 11.48 3.34 -11.48
N VAL A 22 11.52 2.29 -10.65
CA VAL A 22 12.22 1.03 -10.93
C VAL A 22 11.29 0.00 -11.56
N GLY A 23 10.02 -0.02 -11.19
CA GLY A 23 8.99 -0.87 -11.80
C GLY A 23 7.83 -1.17 -10.85
N ALA A 24 7.17 -2.31 -11.07
CA ALA A 24 6.03 -2.71 -10.25
C ALA A 24 6.41 -2.90 -8.77
N VAL A 25 5.58 -2.32 -7.90
CA VAL A 25 5.58 -2.46 -6.44
C VAL A 25 4.58 -3.55 -6.06
N CYS A 26 3.34 -3.46 -6.54
CA CYS A 26 2.32 -4.51 -6.43
C CYS A 26 1.32 -4.40 -7.59
N ARG A 27 0.52 -5.45 -7.81
CA ARG A 27 -0.46 -5.53 -8.91
C ARG A 27 -1.70 -6.33 -8.51
N CYS A 28 -2.74 -6.22 -9.34
CA CYS A 28 -4.08 -6.72 -9.03
C CYS A 28 -4.59 -6.10 -7.72
N TRP A 29 -4.48 -4.78 -7.60
CA TRP A 29 -4.61 -4.09 -6.31
C TRP A 29 -3.48 -4.50 -5.35
N ASN A 30 -3.63 -4.32 -4.03
CA ASN A 30 -2.61 -4.71 -3.05
C ASN A 30 -2.58 -6.24 -2.77
N TRP A 31 -2.74 -7.08 -3.81
CA TRP A 31 -2.80 -8.55 -3.70
C TRP A 31 -1.50 -9.25 -4.11
N ARG A 32 -0.86 -8.84 -5.21
CA ARG A 32 0.39 -9.43 -5.70
C ARG A 32 1.55 -8.48 -5.44
N ASP A 33 2.02 -8.48 -4.20
CA ASP A 33 3.12 -7.63 -3.75
C ASP A 33 4.46 -8.09 -4.30
N GLY A 34 5.29 -7.13 -4.69
CA GLY A 34 6.61 -7.34 -5.24
C GLY A 34 7.62 -7.75 -4.19
N GLN A 35 8.41 -8.80 -4.49
CA GLN A 35 9.51 -9.25 -3.62
C GLN A 35 10.51 -8.12 -3.30
N ARG A 36 10.75 -7.21 -4.26
CA ARG A 36 11.72 -6.12 -4.16
C ARG A 36 11.35 -5.10 -3.07
N THR A 37 10.06 -4.88 -2.84
CA THR A 37 9.53 -3.82 -1.95
C THR A 37 8.88 -4.39 -0.68
N MET A 38 9.08 -5.68 -0.42
CA MET A 38 8.58 -6.33 0.80
C MET A 38 9.24 -5.72 2.04
N LEU A 39 8.48 -5.64 3.13
CA LEU A 39 9.02 -5.31 4.43
C LEU A 39 10.02 -6.37 4.90
N THR A 40 11.10 -5.92 5.51
CA THR A 40 12.15 -6.76 6.08
C THR A 40 12.42 -6.33 7.52
N ASP A 41 13.22 -7.11 8.24
CA ASP A 41 13.64 -6.75 9.60
C ASP A 41 14.44 -5.43 9.64
N ASP A 42 15.03 -5.00 8.51
CA ASP A 42 15.78 -3.75 8.38
C ASP A 42 14.91 -2.55 7.96
N THR A 43 13.60 -2.75 7.74
CA THR A 43 12.72 -1.67 7.28
C THR A 43 12.45 -0.66 8.39
N THR A 44 12.82 0.60 8.15
CA THR A 44 12.62 1.73 9.09
C THR A 44 11.52 2.70 8.66
N HIS A 45 11.15 2.70 7.37
CA HIS A 45 10.10 3.51 6.79
C HIS A 45 9.25 2.62 5.88
N ALA A 46 7.93 2.67 6.03
CA ALA A 46 7.01 1.79 5.32
C ALA A 46 5.77 2.56 4.82
N PHE A 47 5.27 2.13 3.67
CA PHE A 47 3.93 2.47 3.19
C PHE A 47 2.99 1.32 3.49
N LEU A 48 1.90 1.61 4.18
CA LEU A 48 0.82 0.65 4.44
C LEU A 48 -0.45 1.18 3.78
N ILE A 49 -1.12 0.35 3.01
CA ILE A 49 -2.23 0.75 2.14
C ILE A 49 -3.47 -0.07 2.49
N ILE A 50 -4.61 0.60 2.62
CA ILE A 50 -5.95 -0.01 2.65
C ILE A 50 -6.71 0.53 1.45
N GLU A 51 -7.22 -0.37 0.60
CA GLU A 51 -7.99 0.00 -0.58
C GLU A 51 -9.49 -0.15 -0.32
N CYS A 52 -10.29 0.79 -0.82
CA CYS A 52 -11.75 0.70 -0.81
C CYS A 52 -12.30 1.13 -2.16
N VAL A 53 -12.96 0.19 -2.85
CA VAL A 53 -13.59 0.44 -4.15
C VAL A 53 -15.08 0.81 -4.04
N ASP A 54 -15.65 0.73 -2.84
CA ASP A 54 -17.04 1.05 -2.56
C ASP A 54 -17.14 2.42 -1.85
N PRO A 55 -17.61 3.47 -2.54
CA PRO A 55 -17.72 4.80 -1.96
C PRO A 55 -18.64 4.86 -0.74
N THR A 56 -19.60 3.93 -0.62
CA THR A 56 -20.52 3.88 0.53
C THR A 56 -19.83 3.45 1.83
N ARG A 57 -18.59 2.93 1.73
CA ARG A 57 -17.79 2.45 2.85
C ARG A 57 -16.65 3.39 3.23
N ARG A 58 -16.71 4.67 2.83
CA ARG A 58 -15.70 5.68 3.19
C ARG A 58 -15.48 5.76 4.70
N ASP A 59 -16.54 5.76 5.50
CA ASP A 59 -16.45 5.79 6.96
C ASP A 59 -15.75 4.56 7.53
N ASP A 60 -15.94 3.39 6.92
CA ASP A 60 -15.24 2.16 7.33
C ASP A 60 -13.75 2.25 7.00
N LEU A 61 -13.40 2.76 5.82
CA LEU A 61 -12.02 2.98 5.40
C LEU A 61 -11.30 3.94 6.36
N GLU A 62 -11.96 5.05 6.74
CA GLU A 62 -11.42 6.02 7.70
C GLU A 62 -11.13 5.37 9.06
N LYS A 63 -12.10 4.63 9.60
CA LYS A 63 -11.92 3.91 10.87
C LYS A 63 -10.81 2.86 10.79
N ALA A 64 -10.79 2.06 9.72
CA ALA A 64 -9.76 1.04 9.52
C ALA A 64 -8.36 1.65 9.40
N THR A 65 -8.22 2.75 8.67
CA THR A 65 -6.95 3.48 8.52
C THR A 65 -6.47 4.03 9.86
N GLN A 66 -7.37 4.64 10.64
CA GLN A 66 -7.02 5.15 11.96
C GLN A 66 -6.65 4.04 12.96
N HIS A 67 -7.35 2.90 12.91
CA HIS A 67 -7.02 1.73 13.72
C HIS A 67 -5.65 1.17 13.37
N LEU A 68 -5.34 1.04 12.07
CA LEU A 68 -4.03 0.58 11.61
C LEU A 68 -2.92 1.52 12.08
N ALA A 69 -3.09 2.84 11.90
CA ALA A 69 -2.14 3.83 12.39
C ALA A 69 -1.88 3.69 13.90
N THR A 70 -2.95 3.58 14.68
CA THR A 70 -2.87 3.40 16.14
C THR A 70 -2.11 2.12 16.50
N TYR A 71 -2.36 1.02 15.81
CA TYR A 71 -1.70 -0.26 16.09
C TYR A 71 -0.23 -0.26 15.71
N VAL A 72 0.13 0.39 14.60
CA VAL A 72 1.52 0.56 14.19
C VAL A 72 2.30 1.33 15.26
N GLU A 73 1.77 2.48 15.72
CA GLU A 73 2.43 3.27 16.76
C GLU A 73 2.56 2.48 18.09
N GLN A 74 1.50 1.75 18.49
CA GLN A 74 1.48 1.02 19.75
C GLN A 74 2.38 -0.23 19.76
N HIS A 75 2.48 -0.94 18.64
CA HIS A 75 3.10 -2.26 18.60
C HIS A 75 4.45 -2.29 17.86
N LEU A 76 4.64 -1.44 16.87
CA LEU A 76 5.89 -1.38 16.09
C LEU A 76 6.77 -0.20 16.52
N GLY A 77 6.18 0.80 17.18
CA GLY A 77 6.86 2.05 17.50
C GLY A 77 7.04 2.94 16.26
N GLY A 78 7.53 4.16 16.49
CA GLY A 78 7.68 5.18 15.43
C GLY A 78 6.49 6.13 15.36
N SER A 79 6.47 6.96 14.30
CA SER A 79 5.44 7.96 14.04
C SER A 79 4.65 7.59 12.79
N VAL A 80 3.33 7.76 12.82
CA VAL A 80 2.48 7.50 11.64
C VAL A 80 1.88 8.81 11.11
N LYS A 81 1.96 8.98 9.79
CA LYS A 81 1.16 9.97 9.05
C LYS A 81 0.19 9.20 8.16
N SER A 82 -1.11 9.38 8.38
CA SER A 82 -2.15 8.78 7.56
C SER A 82 -2.81 9.83 6.66
N THR A 83 -3.23 9.42 5.48
CA THR A 83 -4.06 10.23 4.58
C THR A 83 -4.99 9.31 3.80
N ILE A 84 -6.11 9.84 3.33
CA ILE A 84 -6.96 9.16 2.37
C ILE A 84 -6.83 9.88 1.05
N MET A 85 -6.42 9.11 0.04
CA MET A 85 -6.33 9.60 -1.32
C MET A 85 -7.57 9.20 -2.11
N ASP A 86 -7.99 10.10 -2.98
CA ASP A 86 -9.07 9.92 -3.94
C ASP A 86 -8.77 10.72 -5.20
N TYR A 87 -9.73 10.81 -6.11
CA TYR A 87 -9.55 11.55 -7.36
C TYR A 87 -9.27 13.05 -7.12
N GLU A 88 -9.81 13.63 -6.04
CA GLU A 88 -9.57 15.04 -5.70
C GLU A 88 -8.23 15.24 -4.98
N ASN A 89 -7.76 14.22 -4.26
CA ASN A 89 -6.50 14.20 -3.51
C ASN A 89 -5.55 13.12 -4.04
N ALA A 90 -5.17 13.21 -5.31
CA ALA A 90 -4.47 12.14 -6.03
C ALA A 90 -2.95 12.06 -5.76
N SER A 91 -2.38 12.99 -4.98
CA SER A 91 -0.94 13.04 -4.70
C SER A 91 -0.65 13.50 -3.28
N LEU A 92 0.38 12.94 -2.67
CA LEU A 92 0.89 13.32 -1.36
C LEU A 92 2.40 13.59 -1.46
N ASN A 93 2.87 14.67 -0.83
CA ASN A 93 4.28 14.88 -0.57
C ASN A 93 4.68 14.28 0.77
N LEU A 94 5.74 13.50 0.74
CA LEU A 94 6.38 12.89 1.89
C LEU A 94 7.50 13.84 2.30
N GLU A 95 7.33 14.50 3.44
CA GLU A 95 8.34 15.40 4.00
C GLU A 95 9.53 14.62 4.55
#